data_AF-A0A960ZC39-F1
#
_entry.id   AF-A0A960ZC39-F1
#
_cell.length_a   1.000
_cell.length_b   1.000
_cell.length_c   1.000
_cell.angle_alpha   90.00
_cell.angle_beta   90.00
_cell.angle_gamma   90.00
#
_symmetry.space_group_name_H-M   'P 1'
#
loop_
_entity.id
_entity.type
_entity.pdbx_description
1 polymer ?
#
loop_
_entity_poly.entity_id
_entity_poly.type
_entity_poly.pdbx_seq_one_letter_code
_entity_poly.pdbx_strand_id
1 'polypeptide(L)' 'RIIHLEDKTTAAGLFAVLAEEYGFAPYRGTIRFALNREYVAETQFLSDGDEIAFITPVAGG' A
#
# COMPACT_ATOMS: atom_id res chain seq x y z
N ARG A 1 6.17 0.74 -10.80
CA ARG A 1 5.73 -0.47 -11.52
C ARG A 1 4.23 -0.31 -11.76
N ILE A 2 3.73 -0.61 -12.95
CA ILE A 2 2.28 -0.68 -13.20
C ILE A 2 1.79 -2.04 -12.70
N ILE A 3 0.68 -2.06 -11.96
CA ILE A 3 0.09 -3.27 -11.36
C ILE A 3 -1.38 -3.32 -11.78
N HIS A 4 -1.83 -4.47 -12.29
CA HIS A 4 -3.23 -4.71 -12.61
C HIS A 4 -3.92 -5.34 -11.40
N LEU A 5 -5.07 -4.79 -11.01
CA LEU A 5 -5.79 -5.17 -9.80
C LEU A 5 -7.25 -5.49 -10.13
N GLU A 6 -7.87 -6.30 -9.29
CA GLU A 6 -9.32 -6.47 -9.32
C GLU A 6 -10.00 -5.16 -8.91
N ASP A 7 -11.19 -4.92 -9.48
CA ASP A 7 -12.03 -3.79 -9.09
C ASP A 7 -12.24 -3.76 -7.58
N LYS A 8 -12.19 -2.55 -7.00
CA LYS A 8 -12.35 -2.30 -5.56
C LYS A 8 -11.25 -2.93 -4.69
N THR A 9 -10.06 -3.12 -5.24
CA THR A 9 -8.89 -3.42 -4.40
C THR A 9 -8.58 -2.24 -3.48
N THR A 10 -8.33 -2.53 -2.20
CA THR A 10 -7.93 -1.50 -1.22
C THR A 10 -6.41 -1.34 -1.14
N ALA A 11 -5.95 -0.26 -0.52
CA ALA A 11 -4.54 -0.06 -0.18
C ALA A 11 -3.95 -1.27 0.59
N ALA A 12 -4.69 -1.82 1.56
CA ALA A 12 -4.31 -3.05 2.28
C ALA A 12 -4.27 -4.28 1.36
N GLY A 13 -5.23 -4.40 0.45
CA GLY A 13 -5.30 -5.53 -0.49
C GLY A 13 -4.09 -5.56 -1.41
N LEU A 14 -3.73 -4.41 -1.99
CA LEU A 14 -2.52 -4.29 -2.82
C LEU A 14 -1.25 -4.60 -2.01
N PHE A 15 -1.16 -4.13 -0.77
CA PHE A 15 -0.03 -4.49 0.09
C PHE A 15 0.06 -5.99 0.31
N ALA A 16 -1.05 -6.68 0.58
CA ALA A 16 -1.04 -8.12 0.80
C ALA A 16 -0.50 -8.88 -0.42
N VAL A 17 -0.95 -8.51 -1.63
CA VAL A 17 -0.48 -9.10 -2.90
C VAL A 17 1.04 -8.93 -3.05
N LEU A 18 1.55 -7.72 -2.86
CA LEU A 18 2.97 -7.44 -3.02
C LEU A 18 3.81 -8.03 -1.87
N ALA A 19 3.26 -8.07 -0.67
CA ALA A 19 3.92 -8.62 0.50
C ALA A 19 4.14 -10.12 0.37
N GLU A 20 3.21 -10.83 -0.28
CA GLU A 20 3.35 -12.24 -0.64
C GLU A 20 4.42 -12.41 -1.73
N GLU A 21 4.40 -11.59 -2.78
CA GLU A 21 5.37 -11.66 -3.90
C GLU A 21 6.82 -11.40 -3.44
N TYR A 22 7.02 -10.47 -2.50
CA TYR A 22 8.35 -9.97 -2.13
C TYR A 22 8.76 -10.27 -0.69
N GLY A 23 7.93 -10.99 0.09
CA GLY A 23 8.29 -11.48 1.42
C GLY A 23 8.34 -10.43 2.53
N PHE A 24 7.59 -9.32 2.40
CA PHE A 24 7.58 -8.23 3.39
C PHE A 24 6.32 -8.17 4.28
N ALA A 25 5.50 -9.24 4.28
CA ALA A 25 4.32 -9.37 5.13
C ALA A 25 4.56 -9.10 6.63
N PRO A 26 5.72 -9.46 7.24
CA PRO A 26 5.98 -9.17 8.66
C PRO A 26 5.95 -7.68 9.02
N TYR A 27 6.13 -6.78 8.05
CA TYR A 27 6.12 -5.33 8.31
C TYR A 27 4.72 -4.71 8.30
N ARG A 28 3.65 -5.49 8.03
CA ARG A 28 2.29 -4.96 7.86
C ARG A 28 1.82 -4.01 8.99
N GLY A 29 2.20 -4.29 10.23
CA GLY A 29 1.79 -3.51 11.40
C GLY A 29 2.50 -2.15 11.55
N THR A 30 3.55 -1.89 10.77
CA THR A 30 4.36 -0.67 10.86
C THR A 30 4.24 0.23 9.63
N ILE A 31 3.64 -0.28 8.56
CA ILE A 31 3.49 0.42 7.27
C ILE A 31 2.28 1.35 7.31
N ARG A 32 2.47 2.58 6.84
CA ARG A 32 1.40 3.53 6.51
C ARG A 32 1.20 3.63 5.01
N PHE A 33 0.01 4.03 4.60
CA PHE A 33 -0.37 4.17 3.19
C PHE A 33 -0.52 5.65 2.82
N ALA A 34 0.00 6.03 1.66
CA ALA A 34 -0.31 7.29 1.03
C ALA A 34 -0.80 7.08 -0.40
N LEU A 35 -1.92 7.71 -0.76
CA LEU A 35 -2.51 7.73 -2.09
C LEU A 35 -2.35 9.14 -2.65
N ASN A 36 -1.77 9.29 -3.84
CA ASN A 36 -1.58 10.59 -4.49
C ASN A 36 -0.97 11.65 -3.54
N ARG A 37 0.03 11.24 -2.76
CA ARG A 37 0.79 12.05 -1.79
C ARG A 37 0.03 12.45 -0.51
N GLU A 38 -1.15 11.88 -0.28
CA GLU A 38 -1.93 12.08 0.94
C GLU A 38 -2.04 10.79 1.75
N TYR A 39 -1.90 10.87 3.07
CA TYR A 39 -2.08 9.71 3.94
C TYR A 39 -3.53 9.23 3.92
N VAL A 40 -3.73 7.94 3.75
CA VAL A 40 -5.06 7.33 3.67
C VAL A 40 -5.22 6.15 4.63
N ALA A 41 -6.47 5.80 4.91
CA ALA A 41 -6.80 4.58 5.62
C ALA A 41 -6.47 3.36 4.74
N GLU A 42 -6.16 2.24 5.39
CA GLU A 42 -5.85 0.98 4.72
C GLU A 42 -7.05 0.41 3.93
N THR A 43 -8.27 0.83 4.27
CA THR A 43 -9.52 0.48 3.59
C THR A 43 -9.83 1.35 2.37
N GLN A 44 -8.98 2.34 2.04
CA GLN A 44 -9.16 3.19 0.88
C GLN A 44 -9.12 2.35 -0.41
N PHE A 45 -10.14 2.49 -1.25
CA PHE A 45 -10.17 1.87 -2.57
C PHE A 45 -9.23 2.59 -3.54
N LEU A 46 -8.57 1.80 -4.39
CA LEU A 46 -7.70 2.28 -5.46
C LEU A 46 -8.49 2.38 -6.76
N SER A 47 -8.17 3.41 -7.53
CA SER A 47 -8.71 3.67 -8.86
C SER A 47 -7.59 3.59 -9.91
N ASP A 48 -7.97 3.49 -11.17
CA ASP A 48 -6.99 3.53 -12.27
C ASP A 48 -6.20 4.85 -12.25
N GLY A 49 -4.89 4.74 -12.48
CA GLY A 49 -3.96 5.87 -12.44
C GLY A 49 -3.52 6.34 -11.06
N ASP A 50 -4.03 5.75 -9.97
CA ASP A 50 -3.60 6.12 -8.62
C ASP A 50 -2.14 5.76 -8.34
N GLU A 51 -1.42 6.68 -7.70
CA GLU A 51 -0.10 6.40 -7.13
C GLU A 51 -0.25 6.06 -5.66
N ILE A 52 0.30 4.91 -5.26
CA ILE A 52 0.36 4.51 -3.85
C ILE A 52 1.81 4.37 -3.38
N ALA A 53 2.05 4.82 -2.15
CA ALA A 53 3.29 4.63 -1.44
C ALA A 53 3.06 3.84 -0.13
N PHE A 54 3.97 2.89 0.14
CA PHE A 54 4.08 2.21 1.42
C PHE A 54 5.20 2.85 2.23
N ILE A 55 4.83 3.46 3.35
CA ILE A 55 5.72 4.29 4.14
C ILE A 55 6.08 3.49 5.40
N THR A 56 7.33 3.07 5.49
CA THR A 56 7.90 2.48 6.72
C THR A 56 7.98 3.53 7.81
N PRO A 57 8.06 3.13 9.10
CA PRO A 57 8.46 4.05 10.15
C PRO A 57 9.79 4.69 9.76
N VAL A 58 9.87 6.01 9.92
CA VAL A 58 11.15 6.71 9.80
C VAL A 58 11.92 6.49 11.10
N ALA A 59 13.18 6.07 11.02
CA ALA A 59 14.14 6.20 12.11
C ALA A 59 14.56 7.67 12.20
N GLY A 60 13.63 8.55 12.56
CA GLY A 60 13.98 9.91 12.99
C GLY A 60 14.58 9.82 14.38
N GLY A 61 15.80 10.34 14.55
CA GLY A 61 16.61 10.20 15.77
C GLY A 61 15.96 10.67 17.07
#